data_AF-A0A5B2W5D9-F1
#
_entry.id   AF-A0A5B2W5D9-F1
#
_cell.length_a   1.000
_cell.length_b   1.000
_cell.length_c   1.000
_cell.angle_alpha   90.00
_cell.angle_beta   90.00
_cell.angle_gamma   90.00
#
_symmetry.space_group_name_H-M   'P 1'
#
loop_
_entity.id
_entity.type
_entity.pdbx_description
1 polymer ?
#
loop_
_entity_poly.entity_id
_entity_poly.type
_entity_poly.pdbx_seq_one_letter_code
_entity_poly.pdbx_strand_id
1 'polypeptide(L)'
;MYAKIKLAFSLLSSGMYKEAYDSLSTVNAHVLPDSSKAEYYALMGRYYYDLGDFDNDRYHTPVYNILGSKYIDSALALLPPNTYRAGYYRGLKELKAGNSAGALTMLSRLLQNPALTQHQLAVTTSTLSDLYIRSGETDKAIQLLTIAVIADIQSSTKETSAAFNLASLLYKKGDVKNASLCINQAIADAVFYGARQRKVQVSTILPFIEAQKLNMVESQKRKLLFYAATVTALLLLIIGLAFIILQQVKKLKAAQKIITQAHIKEQEINRQLADTNAKLQDANKIKEKYIGYFFNFNAEFYDKVEKLKRSLEQKVADRKFEDIRSLIARINLRKEKEELISNFDHAFLKLFPNFVTVFNNMFREEDQQELKDGELLNTDLRIFALIRMGIQDSEKIAHILQYSVNTITTYKTRIKNKSIVPNEEFEKRVMEIKAV
;
A
#
# COMPACT_ATOMS: atom_id res chain seq x y z
N MET A 1 -28.38 -10.44 -82.68
CA MET A 1 -28.53 -11.69 -81.88
C MET A 1 -27.49 -11.79 -80.77
N TYR A 2 -26.20 -11.59 -81.05
CA TYR A 2 -25.14 -11.61 -80.01
C TYR A 2 -25.40 -10.65 -78.82
N ALA A 3 -25.86 -9.43 -79.09
CA ALA A 3 -26.23 -8.47 -78.05
C ALA A 3 -27.32 -9.00 -77.08
N LYS A 4 -28.27 -9.82 -77.58
CA LYS A 4 -29.31 -10.44 -76.73
C LYS A 4 -28.73 -11.48 -75.77
N ILE A 5 -27.71 -12.24 -76.21
CA ILE A 5 -26.99 -13.20 -75.36
C ILE A 5 -26.27 -12.46 -74.23
N LYS A 6 -25.60 -11.33 -74.54
CA LYS A 6 -24.93 -10.51 -73.52
C LYS A 6 -25.90 -9.84 -72.55
N LEU A 7 -27.02 -9.31 -73.05
CA LEU A 7 -28.08 -8.76 -72.21
C LEU A 7 -28.65 -9.84 -71.28
N ALA A 8 -28.96 -11.02 -71.81
CA ALA A 8 -29.48 -12.14 -71.03
C ALA A 8 -28.50 -12.61 -69.95
N PHE A 9 -27.19 -12.56 -70.20
CA PHE A 9 -26.18 -12.82 -69.17
C PHE A 9 -26.30 -11.84 -68.01
N SER A 10 -26.37 -10.53 -68.29
CA SER A 10 -26.53 -9.51 -67.25
C SER A 10 -27.85 -9.64 -66.47
N LEU A 11 -28.96 -9.93 -67.17
CA LEU A 11 -30.27 -10.18 -66.57
C LEU A 11 -30.25 -11.43 -65.68
N LEU A 12 -29.60 -12.50 -66.13
CA LEU A 12 -29.48 -13.73 -65.35
C LEU A 12 -28.62 -13.50 -64.09
N SER A 13 -27.46 -12.82 -64.22
CA SER A 13 -26.59 -12.51 -63.09
C SER A 13 -27.25 -11.60 -62.03
N SER A 14 -28.27 -10.82 -62.40
CA SER A 14 -29.07 -10.01 -61.46
C SER A 14 -30.30 -10.73 -60.88
N GLY A 15 -30.58 -11.97 -61.32
CA GLY A 15 -31.72 -12.77 -60.88
C GLY A 15 -33.04 -12.44 -61.61
N MET A 16 -32.99 -11.78 -62.77
CA MET A 16 -34.15 -11.46 -63.61
C MET A 16 -34.46 -12.62 -64.56
N TYR A 17 -34.86 -13.76 -63.99
CA TYR A 17 -35.01 -15.02 -64.73
C TYR A 17 -36.01 -14.92 -65.88
N LYS A 18 -37.15 -14.25 -65.69
CA LYS A 18 -38.18 -14.14 -66.72
C LYS A 18 -37.68 -13.32 -67.92
N GLU A 19 -37.10 -12.17 -67.66
CA GLU A 19 -36.56 -11.26 -68.66
C GLU A 19 -35.36 -11.86 -69.39
N ALA A 20 -34.52 -12.63 -68.68
CA ALA A 20 -33.43 -13.39 -69.28
C ALA A 20 -33.95 -14.46 -70.24
N TYR A 21 -34.97 -15.22 -69.85
CA TYR A 21 -35.60 -16.23 -70.71
C TYR A 21 -36.28 -15.61 -71.94
N ASP A 22 -37.03 -14.53 -71.76
CA ASP A 22 -37.71 -13.84 -72.87
C ASP A 22 -36.69 -13.28 -73.88
N SER A 23 -35.55 -12.81 -73.39
CA SER A 23 -34.43 -12.39 -74.25
C SER A 23 -33.83 -13.57 -75.02
N LEU A 24 -33.58 -14.71 -74.35
CA LEU A 24 -32.94 -15.89 -74.94
C LEU A 24 -33.85 -16.64 -75.91
N SER A 25 -35.13 -16.79 -75.61
CA SER A 25 -36.10 -17.52 -76.43
C SER A 25 -36.29 -16.92 -77.82
N THR A 26 -36.01 -15.62 -77.99
CA THR A 26 -36.06 -14.94 -79.28
C THR A 26 -34.79 -15.09 -80.14
N VAL A 27 -33.76 -15.78 -79.63
CA VAL A 27 -32.50 -16.00 -80.35
C VAL A 27 -32.62 -17.25 -81.22
N ASN A 28 -32.52 -17.08 -82.55
CA ASN A 28 -32.41 -18.22 -83.44
C ASN A 28 -30.97 -18.78 -83.42
N ALA A 29 -30.78 -19.90 -82.71
CA ALA A 29 -29.48 -20.53 -82.57
C ALA A 29 -28.89 -21.04 -83.91
N HIS A 30 -29.72 -21.38 -84.90
CA HIS A 30 -29.26 -22.00 -86.15
C HIS A 30 -28.38 -21.08 -87.00
N VAL A 31 -28.64 -19.76 -86.92
CA VAL A 31 -27.94 -18.73 -87.70
C VAL A 31 -26.74 -18.14 -86.96
N LEU A 32 -26.41 -18.64 -85.76
CA LEU A 32 -25.25 -18.20 -84.99
C LEU A 32 -23.99 -18.95 -85.43
N PRO A 33 -22.82 -18.26 -85.50
CA PRO A 33 -21.52 -18.92 -85.54
C PRO A 33 -21.33 -19.85 -84.34
N ASP A 34 -20.56 -20.92 -84.49
CA ASP A 34 -20.41 -21.96 -83.46
C ASP A 34 -19.94 -21.41 -82.10
N SER A 35 -19.09 -20.39 -82.08
CA SER A 35 -18.65 -19.73 -80.85
C SER A 35 -19.81 -19.04 -80.10
N SER A 36 -20.69 -18.36 -80.82
CA SER A 36 -21.87 -17.69 -80.27
C SER A 36 -22.98 -18.69 -79.92
N LYS A 37 -23.10 -19.77 -80.70
CA LYS A 37 -24.03 -20.88 -80.43
C LYS A 37 -23.64 -21.64 -79.16
N ALA A 38 -22.35 -21.92 -78.96
CA ALA A 38 -21.83 -22.50 -77.74
C ALA A 38 -22.11 -21.61 -76.51
N GLU A 39 -21.94 -20.29 -76.66
CA GLU A 39 -22.24 -19.33 -75.60
C GLU A 39 -23.73 -19.26 -75.28
N TYR A 40 -24.59 -19.26 -76.30
CA TYR A 40 -26.04 -19.32 -76.12
C TYR A 40 -26.46 -20.58 -75.34
N TYR A 41 -26.00 -21.75 -75.75
CA TYR A 41 -26.33 -23.01 -75.07
C TYR A 41 -25.78 -23.06 -73.65
N ALA A 42 -24.56 -22.57 -73.42
CA ALA A 42 -23.99 -22.48 -72.09
C ALA A 42 -24.80 -21.57 -71.17
N LEU A 43 -25.32 -20.45 -71.69
CA LEU A 43 -26.14 -19.51 -70.94
C LEU A 43 -27.54 -20.06 -70.65
N MET A 44 -28.17 -20.76 -71.60
CA MET A 44 -29.41 -21.50 -71.36
C MET A 44 -29.21 -22.62 -70.31
N GLY A 45 -28.07 -23.29 -70.34
CA GLY A 45 -27.68 -24.27 -69.32
C GLY A 45 -27.60 -23.65 -67.93
N ARG A 46 -26.87 -22.53 -67.81
CA ARG A 46 -26.80 -21.74 -66.56
C ARG A 46 -28.17 -21.27 -66.11
N TYR A 47 -29.00 -20.75 -67.01
CA TYR A 47 -30.35 -20.27 -66.69
C TYR A 47 -31.17 -21.34 -65.95
N TYR A 48 -31.23 -22.56 -66.47
CA TYR A 48 -31.98 -23.63 -65.81
C TYR A 48 -31.34 -24.10 -64.51
N TYR A 49 -30.00 -24.15 -64.43
CA TYR A 49 -29.32 -24.49 -63.18
C TYR A 49 -29.57 -23.45 -62.08
N ASP A 50 -29.48 -22.17 -62.41
CA ASP A 50 -29.71 -21.07 -61.48
C ASP A 50 -31.21 -20.99 -61.08
N LEU A 51 -32.13 -21.32 -61.98
CA LEU A 51 -33.56 -21.44 -61.68
C LEU A 51 -33.86 -22.62 -60.74
N GLY A 52 -33.18 -23.75 -60.95
CA GLY A 52 -33.25 -24.90 -60.05
C GLY A 52 -32.75 -24.57 -58.64
N ASP A 53 -31.67 -23.79 -58.52
CA ASP A 53 -31.14 -23.31 -57.24
C ASP A 53 -32.04 -22.25 -56.59
N PHE A 54 -32.77 -21.47 -57.40
CA PHE A 54 -33.71 -20.47 -56.91
C PHE A 54 -34.97 -21.11 -56.30
N ASP A 55 -35.59 -22.04 -57.01
CA ASP A 55 -36.80 -22.74 -56.54
C ASP A 55 -36.47 -23.69 -55.38
N ASN A 56 -35.33 -24.37 -55.48
CA ASN A 56 -34.78 -25.25 -54.44
C ASN A 56 -35.82 -26.21 -53.86
N ASP A 57 -36.63 -26.83 -54.73
CA ASP A 57 -37.72 -27.72 -54.34
C ASP A 57 -37.57 -29.13 -54.96
N ARG A 58 -38.32 -30.09 -54.44
CA ARG A 58 -38.19 -31.51 -54.85
C ARG A 58 -38.83 -31.81 -56.21
N TYR A 59 -39.64 -30.91 -56.75
CA TYR A 59 -40.48 -31.12 -57.93
C TYR A 59 -39.91 -30.42 -59.18
N HIS A 60 -39.62 -29.12 -59.12
CA HIS A 60 -39.15 -28.31 -60.25
C HIS A 60 -37.64 -28.39 -60.45
N THR A 61 -36.85 -28.35 -59.37
CA THR A 61 -35.37 -28.35 -59.45
C THR A 61 -34.81 -29.52 -60.27
N PRO A 62 -35.28 -30.79 -60.11
CA PRO A 62 -34.79 -31.89 -60.95
C PRO A 62 -35.08 -31.68 -62.44
N VAL A 63 -36.25 -31.15 -62.79
CA VAL A 63 -36.64 -30.88 -64.18
C VAL A 63 -35.73 -29.83 -64.81
N TYR A 64 -35.46 -28.73 -64.08
CA TYR A 64 -34.55 -27.70 -64.55
C TYR A 64 -33.12 -28.21 -64.65
N ASN A 65 -32.62 -29.02 -63.72
CA ASN A 65 -31.29 -29.62 -63.81
C ASN A 65 -31.14 -30.54 -65.04
N ILE A 66 -32.19 -31.28 -65.41
CA ILE A 66 -32.20 -32.09 -66.64
C ILE A 66 -32.13 -31.19 -67.87
N LEU A 67 -32.96 -30.13 -67.94
CA LEU A 67 -32.96 -29.19 -69.06
C LEU A 67 -31.62 -28.46 -69.18
N GLY A 68 -31.07 -27.96 -68.07
CA GLY A 68 -29.78 -27.33 -68.01
C GLY A 68 -28.67 -28.25 -68.54
N SER A 69 -28.68 -29.52 -68.14
CA SER A 69 -27.70 -30.51 -68.60
C SER A 69 -27.78 -30.77 -70.11
N LYS A 70 -28.98 -30.82 -70.70
CA LYS A 70 -29.14 -30.96 -72.16
C LYS A 70 -28.55 -29.77 -72.93
N TYR A 71 -28.74 -28.56 -72.42
CA TYR A 71 -28.13 -27.37 -73.00
C TYR A 71 -26.61 -27.34 -72.82
N ILE A 72 -26.11 -27.76 -71.66
CA ILE A 72 -24.66 -27.91 -71.44
C ILE A 72 -24.04 -28.93 -72.39
N ASP A 73 -24.71 -30.06 -72.67
CA ASP A 73 -24.24 -31.04 -73.66
C ASP A 73 -24.12 -30.43 -75.06
N SER A 74 -25.10 -29.62 -75.44
CA SER A 74 -25.09 -28.89 -76.72
C SER A 74 -23.95 -27.85 -76.77
N ALA A 75 -23.64 -27.20 -75.65
CA ALA A 75 -22.50 -26.29 -75.55
C ALA A 75 -21.16 -27.03 -75.63
N LEU A 76 -21.03 -28.16 -74.93
CA LEU A 76 -19.80 -28.97 -74.88
C LEU A 76 -19.45 -29.62 -76.23
N ALA A 77 -20.45 -29.91 -77.06
CA ALA A 77 -20.23 -30.38 -78.43
C ALA A 77 -19.57 -29.34 -79.34
N LEU A 78 -19.71 -28.05 -79.02
CA LEU A 78 -19.19 -26.91 -79.80
C LEU A 78 -17.94 -26.27 -79.18
N LEU A 79 -17.71 -26.47 -77.88
CA LEU A 79 -16.56 -25.91 -77.18
C LEU A 79 -15.28 -26.74 -77.43
N PRO A 80 -14.13 -26.10 -77.69
CA PRO A 80 -12.88 -26.84 -77.82
C PRO A 80 -12.53 -27.55 -76.49
N PRO A 81 -12.18 -28.85 -76.52
CA PRO A 81 -12.13 -29.71 -75.33
C PRO A 81 -11.06 -29.32 -74.30
N ASN A 82 -10.01 -28.60 -74.71
CA ASN A 82 -8.88 -28.19 -73.87
C ASN A 82 -8.99 -26.74 -73.38
N THR A 83 -10.20 -26.18 -73.34
CA THR A 83 -10.44 -24.81 -72.86
C THR A 83 -10.98 -24.81 -71.43
N TYR A 84 -10.74 -23.71 -70.70
CA TYR A 84 -11.32 -23.51 -69.37
C TYR A 84 -12.85 -23.71 -69.37
N ARG A 85 -13.55 -23.14 -70.36
CA ARG A 85 -15.02 -23.22 -70.46
C ARG A 85 -15.49 -24.67 -70.59
N ALA A 86 -14.85 -25.47 -71.46
CA ALA A 86 -15.20 -26.89 -71.60
C ALA A 86 -14.96 -27.67 -70.30
N GLY A 87 -13.81 -27.46 -69.63
CA GLY A 87 -13.51 -28.10 -68.36
C GLY A 87 -14.48 -27.70 -67.24
N TYR A 88 -14.80 -26.40 -67.14
CA TYR A 88 -15.72 -25.87 -66.14
C TYR A 88 -17.14 -26.42 -66.33
N TYR A 89 -17.69 -26.38 -67.55
CA TYR A 89 -19.05 -26.87 -67.79
C TYR A 89 -19.18 -28.40 -67.62
N ARG A 90 -18.12 -29.18 -67.91
CA ARG A 90 -18.10 -30.61 -67.54
C ARG A 90 -18.17 -30.79 -66.03
N GLY A 91 -17.33 -30.08 -65.27
CA GLY A 91 -17.33 -30.13 -63.80
C GLY A 91 -18.67 -29.69 -63.20
N LEU A 92 -19.27 -28.61 -63.73
CA LEU A 92 -20.58 -28.12 -63.31
C LEU A 92 -21.71 -29.11 -63.63
N LYS A 93 -21.65 -29.78 -64.78
CA LYS A 93 -22.62 -30.83 -65.13
C LYS A 93 -22.55 -32.00 -64.15
N GLU A 94 -21.34 -32.50 -63.85
CA GLU A 94 -21.14 -33.55 -62.84
C GLU A 94 -21.66 -33.12 -61.47
N LEU A 95 -21.43 -31.86 -61.09
CA LEU A 95 -21.92 -31.28 -59.84
C LEU A 95 -23.46 -31.35 -59.76
N LYS A 96 -24.14 -30.89 -60.81
CA LYS A 96 -25.61 -30.85 -60.89
C LYS A 96 -26.23 -32.23 -61.05
N ALA A 97 -25.49 -33.20 -61.58
CA ALA A 97 -25.87 -34.61 -61.61
C ALA A 97 -25.68 -35.33 -60.26
N GLY A 98 -25.11 -34.67 -59.25
CA GLY A 98 -24.83 -35.26 -57.95
C GLY A 98 -23.55 -36.10 -57.90
N ASN A 99 -22.76 -36.14 -58.98
CA ASN A 99 -21.47 -36.83 -59.02
C ASN A 99 -20.37 -35.95 -58.41
N SER A 100 -20.36 -35.86 -57.08
CA SER A 100 -19.40 -35.03 -56.33
C SER A 100 -17.93 -35.38 -56.62
N ALA A 101 -17.60 -36.66 -56.82
CA ALA A 101 -16.23 -37.11 -57.09
C ALA A 101 -15.74 -36.67 -58.47
N GLY A 102 -16.58 -36.80 -59.50
CA GLY A 102 -16.29 -36.33 -60.86
C GLY A 102 -16.13 -34.81 -60.89
N ALA A 103 -17.05 -34.09 -60.26
CA ALA A 103 -17.01 -32.63 -60.16
C ALA A 103 -15.74 -32.14 -59.43
N LEU A 104 -15.39 -32.74 -58.28
CA LEU A 104 -14.19 -32.42 -57.52
C LEU A 104 -12.92 -32.58 -58.37
N THR A 105 -12.81 -33.71 -59.08
CA THR A 105 -11.66 -34.02 -59.94
C THR A 105 -11.51 -32.98 -61.05
N MET A 106 -12.60 -32.65 -61.74
CA MET A 106 -12.59 -31.70 -62.85
C MET A 106 -12.30 -30.27 -62.40
N LEU A 107 -12.99 -29.79 -61.37
CA LEU A 107 -12.83 -28.42 -60.87
C LEU A 107 -11.46 -28.20 -60.21
N SER A 108 -10.95 -29.20 -59.46
CA SER A 108 -9.61 -29.11 -58.86
C SER A 108 -8.50 -29.06 -59.92
N ARG A 109 -8.66 -29.80 -61.04
CA ARG A 109 -7.72 -29.74 -62.15
C ARG A 109 -7.69 -28.35 -62.81
N LEU A 110 -8.82 -27.65 -62.89
CA LEU A 110 -8.84 -26.27 -63.41
C LEU A 110 -8.01 -25.32 -62.55
N LEU A 111 -8.06 -25.47 -61.22
CA LEU A 111 -7.31 -24.64 -60.28
C LEU A 111 -5.79 -24.84 -60.33
N GLN A 112 -5.31 -25.91 -60.97
CA GLN A 112 -3.88 -26.13 -61.20
C GLN A 112 -3.32 -25.28 -62.36
N ASN A 113 -4.18 -24.65 -63.16
CA ASN A 113 -3.74 -23.80 -64.26
C ASN A 113 -3.35 -22.40 -63.74
N PRO A 114 -2.07 -21.99 -63.84
CA PRO A 114 -1.64 -20.67 -63.36
C PRO A 114 -2.17 -19.52 -64.23
N ALA A 115 -2.68 -19.80 -65.43
CA ALA A 115 -3.19 -18.80 -66.37
C ALA A 115 -4.69 -18.46 -66.17
N LEU A 116 -5.30 -18.87 -65.05
CA LEU A 116 -6.68 -18.49 -64.76
C LEU A 116 -6.79 -16.97 -64.56
N THR A 117 -7.77 -16.35 -65.22
CA THR A 117 -8.17 -14.98 -64.89
C THR A 117 -8.80 -14.93 -63.49
N GLN A 118 -8.80 -13.76 -62.85
CA GLN A 118 -9.42 -13.59 -61.53
C GLN A 118 -10.90 -13.99 -61.51
N HIS A 119 -11.65 -13.66 -62.57
CA HIS A 119 -13.06 -14.08 -62.68
C HIS A 119 -13.19 -15.62 -62.78
N GLN A 120 -12.35 -16.29 -63.57
CA GLN A 120 -12.35 -17.75 -63.66
C GLN A 120 -11.95 -18.42 -62.35
N LEU A 121 -10.98 -17.84 -61.63
CA LEU A 121 -10.60 -18.29 -60.30
C LEU A 121 -11.80 -18.20 -59.35
N ALA A 122 -12.46 -17.04 -59.30
CA ALA A 122 -13.60 -16.79 -58.43
C ALA A 122 -14.76 -17.77 -58.66
N VAL A 123 -15.14 -17.95 -59.93
CA VAL A 123 -16.22 -18.88 -60.31
C VAL A 123 -15.86 -20.32 -59.95
N THR A 124 -14.62 -20.75 -60.21
CA THR A 124 -14.18 -22.12 -59.95
C THR A 124 -14.10 -22.42 -58.46
N THR A 125 -13.50 -21.53 -57.66
CA THR A 125 -13.40 -21.73 -56.20
C THR A 125 -14.75 -21.60 -55.50
N SER A 126 -15.63 -20.69 -55.97
CA SER A 126 -17.01 -20.60 -55.47
C SER A 126 -17.79 -21.89 -55.75
N THR A 127 -17.72 -22.40 -56.97
CA THR A 127 -18.38 -23.67 -57.35
C THR A 127 -17.81 -24.86 -56.59
N LEU A 128 -16.48 -24.92 -56.43
CA LEU A 128 -15.82 -25.98 -55.67
C LEU A 128 -16.17 -25.93 -54.18
N SER A 129 -16.35 -24.74 -53.61
CA SER A 129 -16.72 -24.59 -52.20
C SER A 129 -18.03 -25.28 -51.85
N ASP A 130 -18.99 -25.31 -52.78
CA ASP A 130 -20.30 -25.95 -52.62
C ASP A 130 -20.19 -27.47 -52.39
N LEU A 131 -19.19 -28.13 -53.00
CA LEU A 131 -18.88 -29.54 -52.71
C LEU A 131 -18.44 -29.73 -51.26
N TYR A 132 -17.56 -28.86 -50.77
CA TYR A 132 -17.07 -28.92 -49.39
C TYR A 132 -18.12 -28.50 -48.36
N ILE A 133 -19.05 -27.61 -48.73
CA ILE A 133 -20.23 -27.31 -47.90
C ILE A 133 -21.10 -28.56 -47.76
N ARG A 134 -21.38 -29.26 -48.86
CA ARG A 134 -22.17 -30.50 -48.85
C ARG A 134 -21.49 -31.65 -48.10
N SER A 135 -20.16 -31.77 -48.15
CA SER A 135 -19.42 -32.79 -47.41
C SER A 135 -19.20 -32.47 -45.93
N GLY A 136 -19.61 -31.29 -45.47
CA GLY A 136 -19.41 -30.83 -44.09
C GLY A 136 -18.02 -30.27 -43.79
N GLU A 137 -17.13 -30.22 -44.78
CA GLU A 137 -15.76 -29.68 -44.68
C GLU A 137 -15.75 -28.15 -44.73
N THR A 138 -16.40 -27.55 -43.73
CA THR A 138 -16.70 -26.11 -43.66
C THR A 138 -15.44 -25.24 -43.75
N ASP A 139 -14.32 -25.66 -43.16
CA ASP A 139 -13.08 -24.87 -43.17
C ASP A 139 -12.48 -24.76 -44.58
N LYS A 140 -12.51 -25.85 -45.37
CA LYS A 140 -12.07 -25.83 -46.77
C LYS A 140 -13.00 -24.97 -47.61
N ALA A 141 -14.31 -25.06 -47.37
CA ALA A 141 -15.29 -24.19 -48.03
C ALA A 141 -15.02 -22.70 -47.74
N ILE A 142 -14.75 -22.33 -46.47
CA ILE A 142 -14.38 -20.96 -46.07
C ILE A 142 -13.11 -20.50 -46.79
N GLN A 143 -12.07 -21.33 -46.86
CA GLN A 143 -10.83 -20.99 -47.57
C GLN A 143 -11.09 -20.71 -49.05
N LEU A 144 -11.82 -21.59 -49.73
CA LEU A 144 -12.17 -21.42 -51.15
C LEU A 144 -13.05 -20.20 -51.40
N LEU A 145 -14.05 -19.97 -50.55
CA LEU A 145 -14.90 -18.78 -50.65
C LEU A 145 -14.13 -17.49 -50.37
N THR A 146 -13.13 -17.52 -49.48
CA THR A 146 -12.26 -16.38 -49.24
C THR A 146 -11.46 -16.04 -50.51
N ILE A 147 -10.90 -17.05 -51.17
CA ILE A 147 -10.22 -16.88 -52.47
C ILE A 147 -11.20 -16.32 -53.50
N ALA A 148 -12.42 -16.86 -53.56
CA ALA A 148 -13.45 -16.42 -54.50
C ALA A 148 -13.80 -14.94 -54.32
N VAL A 149 -14.04 -14.52 -53.07
CA VAL A 149 -14.39 -13.13 -52.73
C VAL A 149 -13.25 -12.17 -53.06
N ILE A 150 -12.00 -12.54 -52.76
CA ILE A 150 -10.83 -11.72 -53.10
C ILE A 150 -10.72 -11.56 -54.62
N ALA A 151 -10.87 -12.66 -55.36
CA ALA A 151 -10.79 -12.66 -56.81
C ALA A 151 -11.97 -11.88 -57.47
N ASP A 152 -13.17 -11.96 -56.91
CA ASP A 152 -14.32 -11.14 -57.32
C ASP A 152 -14.04 -9.64 -57.12
N ILE A 153 -13.48 -9.26 -55.96
CA ILE A 153 -13.08 -7.87 -55.68
C ILE A 153 -12.02 -7.40 -56.67
N GLN A 154 -10.97 -8.20 -56.90
CA GLN A 154 -9.88 -7.86 -57.83
C GLN A 154 -10.34 -7.76 -59.29
N SER A 155 -11.31 -8.58 -59.69
CA SER A 155 -11.90 -8.54 -61.04
C SER A 155 -13.04 -7.53 -61.18
N SER A 156 -13.41 -6.82 -60.11
CA SER A 156 -14.61 -5.97 -60.05
C SER A 156 -15.90 -6.73 -60.43
N THR A 157 -15.96 -8.03 -60.16
CA THR A 157 -17.14 -8.87 -60.38
C THR A 157 -18.15 -8.65 -59.24
N LYS A 158 -19.42 -8.43 -59.58
CA LYS A 158 -20.49 -8.01 -58.65
C LYS A 158 -21.63 -9.03 -58.51
N GLU A 159 -21.37 -10.31 -58.79
CA GLU A 159 -22.39 -11.37 -58.72
C GLU A 159 -22.74 -11.79 -57.27
N THR A 160 -21.99 -11.34 -56.26
CA THR A 160 -22.26 -11.36 -54.80
C THR A 160 -22.36 -12.73 -54.10
N SER A 161 -22.50 -13.83 -54.85
CA SER A 161 -22.74 -15.18 -54.33
C SER A 161 -21.69 -15.65 -53.32
N ALA A 162 -20.40 -15.47 -53.64
CA ALA A 162 -19.31 -15.93 -52.81
C ALA A 162 -19.25 -15.19 -51.47
N ALA A 163 -19.45 -13.86 -51.48
CA ALA A 163 -19.42 -13.03 -50.29
C ALA A 163 -20.58 -13.36 -49.34
N PHE A 164 -21.77 -13.59 -49.88
CA PHE A 164 -22.93 -14.03 -49.11
C PHE A 164 -22.72 -15.41 -48.46
N ASN A 165 -22.22 -16.39 -49.23
CA ASN A 165 -21.96 -17.73 -48.72
C ASN A 165 -20.85 -17.71 -47.66
N LEU A 166 -19.79 -16.92 -47.87
CA LEU A 166 -18.71 -16.73 -46.89
C LEU A 166 -19.23 -16.11 -45.60
N ALA A 167 -20.04 -15.05 -45.70
CA ALA A 167 -20.67 -14.43 -44.53
C ALA A 167 -21.52 -15.43 -43.74
N SER A 168 -22.27 -16.28 -44.45
CA SER A 168 -23.12 -17.31 -43.83
C SER A 168 -22.32 -18.37 -43.09
N LEU A 169 -21.20 -18.85 -43.66
CA LEU A 169 -20.34 -19.83 -42.99
C LEU A 169 -19.59 -19.21 -41.81
N LEU A 170 -19.05 -18.00 -41.96
CA LEU A 170 -18.35 -17.29 -40.89
C LEU A 170 -19.28 -17.00 -39.71
N TYR A 171 -20.53 -16.60 -39.98
CA TYR A 171 -21.55 -16.41 -38.95
C TYR A 171 -21.82 -17.71 -38.18
N LYS A 172 -22.03 -18.83 -38.89
CA LYS A 172 -22.23 -20.15 -38.26
C LYS A 172 -21.03 -20.59 -37.42
N LYS A 173 -19.81 -20.18 -37.79
CA LYS A 173 -18.57 -20.44 -37.04
C LYS A 173 -18.36 -19.49 -35.85
N GLY A 174 -19.20 -18.47 -35.69
CA GLY A 174 -19.08 -17.46 -34.64
C GLY A 174 -18.08 -16.33 -34.97
N ASP A 175 -17.55 -16.28 -36.19
CA ASP A 175 -16.72 -15.16 -36.67
C ASP A 175 -17.61 -14.01 -37.17
N VAL A 176 -18.30 -13.39 -36.21
CA VAL A 176 -19.29 -12.32 -36.47
C VAL A 176 -18.66 -11.11 -37.14
N LYS A 177 -17.40 -10.81 -36.81
CA LYS A 177 -16.68 -9.65 -37.36
C LYS A 177 -16.49 -9.80 -38.86
N ASN A 178 -15.91 -10.92 -39.29
CA ASN A 178 -15.67 -11.15 -40.71
C ASN A 178 -16.98 -11.47 -41.45
N ALA A 179 -17.95 -12.11 -40.80
CA ALA A 179 -19.29 -12.26 -41.35
C ALA A 179 -19.95 -10.91 -41.66
N SER A 180 -19.88 -9.94 -40.73
CA SER A 180 -20.37 -8.57 -40.92
C SER A 180 -19.63 -7.86 -42.06
N LEU A 181 -18.32 -8.06 -42.21
CA LEU A 181 -17.57 -7.49 -43.34
C LEU A 181 -18.07 -8.04 -44.69
N CYS A 182 -18.14 -9.38 -44.81
CA CYS A 182 -18.54 -10.04 -46.06
C CYS A 182 -20.01 -9.73 -46.42
N ILE A 183 -20.92 -9.71 -45.45
CA ILE A 183 -22.33 -9.45 -45.72
C ILE A 183 -22.55 -8.00 -46.17
N ASN A 184 -21.86 -7.02 -45.56
CA ASN A 184 -21.96 -5.63 -45.98
C ASN A 184 -21.44 -5.41 -47.40
N GLN A 185 -20.36 -6.09 -47.79
CA GLN A 185 -19.89 -6.09 -49.17
C GLN A 185 -20.92 -6.68 -50.14
N ALA A 186 -21.52 -7.83 -49.79
CA ALA A 186 -22.56 -8.45 -50.61
C ALA A 186 -23.79 -7.54 -50.79
N ILE A 187 -24.18 -6.77 -49.76
CA ILE A 187 -25.26 -5.77 -49.85
C ILE A 187 -24.89 -4.67 -50.82
N ALA A 188 -23.70 -4.07 -50.67
CA ALA A 188 -23.26 -2.97 -51.51
C ALA A 188 -23.27 -3.38 -52.99
N ASP A 189 -22.76 -4.58 -53.29
CA ASP A 189 -22.73 -5.10 -54.65
C ASP A 189 -24.13 -5.45 -55.18
N ALA A 190 -25.02 -6.02 -54.35
CA ALA A 190 -26.41 -6.32 -54.76
C ALA A 190 -27.25 -5.06 -54.98
N VAL A 191 -26.98 -3.99 -54.23
CA VAL A 191 -27.59 -2.67 -54.45
C VAL A 191 -27.07 -2.06 -55.74
N PHE A 192 -25.75 -2.08 -55.96
CA PHE A 192 -25.12 -1.53 -57.17
C PHE A 192 -25.58 -2.25 -58.45
N TYR A 193 -25.62 -3.58 -58.45
CA TYR A 193 -26.00 -4.38 -59.62
C TYR A 193 -27.52 -4.48 -59.84
N GLY A 194 -28.33 -3.96 -58.91
CA GLY A 194 -29.79 -4.07 -58.96
C GLY A 194 -30.32 -5.50 -58.75
N ALA A 195 -29.52 -6.38 -58.13
CA ALA A 195 -29.84 -7.81 -57.96
C ALA A 195 -30.91 -8.03 -56.87
N ARG A 196 -32.19 -8.03 -57.25
CA ARG A 196 -33.34 -8.11 -56.31
C ARG A 196 -33.34 -9.40 -55.49
N GLN A 197 -33.07 -10.54 -56.12
CA GLN A 197 -32.99 -11.84 -55.44
C GLN A 197 -31.90 -11.84 -54.36
N ARG A 198 -30.72 -11.28 -54.67
CA ARG A 198 -29.60 -11.19 -53.74
C ARG A 198 -29.91 -10.30 -52.54
N LYS A 199 -30.65 -9.20 -52.74
CA LYS A 199 -31.15 -8.38 -51.62
C LYS A 199 -32.01 -9.21 -50.66
N VAL A 200 -32.93 -10.03 -51.18
CA VAL A 200 -33.77 -10.91 -50.35
C VAL A 200 -32.92 -11.91 -49.58
N GLN A 201 -31.97 -12.58 -50.24
CA GLN A 201 -31.06 -13.54 -49.58
C GLN A 201 -30.24 -12.89 -48.47
N VAL A 202 -29.66 -11.71 -48.72
CA VAL A 202 -28.90 -11.02 -47.67
C VAL A 202 -29.78 -10.63 -46.48
N SER A 203 -31.01 -10.18 -46.73
CA SER A 203 -31.96 -9.84 -45.65
C SER A 203 -32.27 -10.99 -44.70
N THR A 204 -32.06 -12.26 -45.10
CA THR A 204 -32.33 -13.41 -44.20
C THR A 204 -31.28 -13.60 -43.12
N ILE A 205 -30.04 -13.11 -43.31
CA ILE A 205 -28.94 -13.31 -42.35
C ILE A 205 -28.44 -12.02 -41.71
N LEU A 206 -28.56 -10.88 -42.41
CA LEU A 206 -28.07 -9.59 -41.93
C LEU A 206 -28.56 -9.21 -40.52
N PRO A 207 -29.86 -9.34 -40.19
CA PRO A 207 -30.35 -8.96 -38.85
C PRO A 207 -29.68 -9.77 -37.73
N PHE A 208 -29.40 -11.05 -37.98
CA PHE A 208 -28.76 -11.93 -37.00
C PHE A 208 -27.29 -11.59 -36.78
N ILE A 209 -26.55 -11.28 -37.87
CA ILE A 209 -25.16 -10.85 -37.79
C ILE A 209 -25.05 -9.52 -37.03
N GLU A 210 -25.88 -8.53 -37.36
CA GLU A 210 -25.84 -7.22 -36.70
C GLU A 210 -26.30 -7.31 -35.24
N ALA A 211 -27.33 -8.10 -34.92
CA ALA A 211 -27.73 -8.33 -33.53
C ALA A 211 -26.62 -8.97 -32.70
N GLN A 212 -25.94 -10.00 -33.23
CA GLN A 212 -24.84 -10.65 -32.50
C GLN A 212 -23.64 -9.72 -32.33
N LYS A 213 -23.34 -8.90 -33.34
CA LYS A 213 -22.29 -7.87 -33.27
C LYS A 213 -22.60 -6.82 -32.19
N LEU A 214 -23.84 -6.33 -32.12
CA LEU A 214 -24.29 -5.41 -31.08
C LEU A 214 -24.15 -6.04 -29.69
N ASN A 215 -24.65 -7.25 -29.50
CA ASN A 215 -24.52 -7.99 -28.24
C ASN A 215 -23.04 -8.16 -27.83
N MET A 216 -22.14 -8.41 -28.78
CA MET A 216 -20.71 -8.52 -28.51
C MET A 216 -20.14 -7.19 -28.01
N VAL A 217 -20.45 -6.07 -28.67
CA VAL A 217 -20.03 -4.72 -28.26
C VAL A 217 -20.59 -4.37 -26.87
N GLU A 218 -21.86 -4.62 -26.61
CA GLU A 218 -22.48 -4.37 -25.31
C GLU A 218 -21.85 -5.20 -24.20
N SER A 219 -21.57 -6.48 -24.46
CA SER A 219 -20.91 -7.35 -23.48
C SER A 219 -19.50 -6.86 -23.12
N GLN A 220 -18.75 -6.36 -24.11
CA GLN A 220 -17.43 -5.77 -23.90
C GLN A 220 -17.53 -4.48 -23.08
N LYS A 221 -18.50 -3.60 -23.41
CA LYS A 221 -18.77 -2.39 -22.64
C LYS A 221 -19.12 -2.71 -21.18
N ARG A 222 -19.96 -3.73 -20.94
CA ARG A 222 -20.31 -4.17 -19.57
C ARG A 222 -19.09 -4.67 -18.79
N LYS A 223 -18.22 -5.48 -19.42
CA LYS A 223 -16.96 -5.93 -18.80
C LYS A 223 -16.05 -4.76 -18.44
N LEU A 224 -15.92 -3.80 -19.35
CA LEU A 224 -15.13 -2.59 -19.10
C LEU A 224 -15.67 -1.78 -17.92
N LEU A 225 -16.99 -1.57 -17.84
CA LEU A 225 -17.63 -0.90 -16.71
C LEU A 225 -17.40 -1.66 -15.39
N PHE A 226 -17.49 -2.99 -15.40
CA PHE A 226 -17.22 -3.81 -14.23
C PHE A 226 -15.77 -3.67 -13.74
N TYR A 227 -14.80 -3.73 -14.66
CA TYR A 227 -13.39 -3.51 -14.33
C TYR A 227 -13.13 -2.10 -13.81
N ALA A 228 -13.71 -1.08 -14.45
CA ALA A 228 -13.60 0.31 -13.99
C ALA A 228 -14.15 0.47 -12.57
N ALA A 229 -15.34 -0.06 -12.29
CA ALA A 229 -15.95 -0.02 -10.95
C ALA A 229 -15.07 -0.73 -9.91
N THR A 230 -14.50 -1.88 -10.26
CA THR A 230 -13.58 -2.64 -9.38
C THR A 230 -12.32 -1.83 -9.07
N VAL A 231 -11.69 -1.23 -10.07
CA VAL A 231 -10.49 -0.38 -9.90
C VAL A 231 -10.82 0.85 -9.05
N THR A 232 -11.94 1.51 -9.30
CA THR A 232 -12.39 2.66 -8.50
C THR A 232 -12.62 2.27 -7.04
N ALA A 233 -13.25 1.13 -6.77
CA ALA A 233 -13.47 0.64 -5.42
C ALA A 233 -12.15 0.35 -4.69
N LEU A 234 -11.18 -0.28 -5.36
CA LEU A 234 -9.84 -0.52 -4.81
C LEU A 234 -9.09 0.78 -4.50
N LEU A 235 -9.19 1.78 -5.39
CA LEU A 235 -8.59 3.09 -5.18
C LEU A 235 -9.16 3.80 -3.94
N LEU A 236 -10.49 3.77 -3.77
CA LEU A 236 -11.15 4.32 -2.58
C LEU A 236 -10.71 3.60 -1.30
N LEU A 237 -10.55 2.28 -1.35
CA LEU A 237 -10.04 1.49 -0.23
C LEU A 237 -8.61 1.89 0.15
N ILE A 238 -7.72 2.08 -0.83
CA ILE A 238 -6.34 2.56 -0.60
C ILE A 238 -6.35 3.96 0.05
N ILE A 239 -7.19 4.87 -0.45
CA ILE A 239 -7.34 6.22 0.13
C ILE A 239 -7.83 6.13 1.58
N GLY A 240 -8.82 5.27 1.85
CA GLY A 240 -9.32 5.04 3.21
C GLY A 240 -8.25 4.50 4.16
N LEU A 241 -7.46 3.51 3.72
CA LEU A 241 -6.35 2.96 4.51
C LEU A 241 -5.26 4.02 4.76
N ALA A 242 -4.90 4.80 3.76
CA ALA A 242 -3.92 5.88 3.91
C ALA A 242 -4.39 6.91 4.95
N PHE A 243 -5.67 7.30 4.92
CA PHE A 243 -6.25 8.19 5.92
C PHE A 243 -6.17 7.61 7.34
N ILE A 244 -6.52 6.33 7.52
CA ILE A 244 -6.41 5.62 8.80
C ILE A 244 -4.96 5.62 9.30
N ILE A 245 -3.99 5.28 8.43
CA ILE A 245 -2.56 5.27 8.78
C ILE A 245 -2.10 6.65 9.24
N LEU A 246 -2.49 7.72 8.54
CA LEU A 246 -2.15 9.09 8.93
C LEU A 246 -2.72 9.46 10.31
N GLN A 247 -3.95 9.05 10.62
CA GLN A 247 -4.51 9.24 11.96
C GLN A 247 -3.76 8.44 13.03
N GLN A 248 -3.43 7.18 12.75
CA GLN A 248 -2.68 6.34 13.68
C GLN A 248 -1.29 6.92 13.97
N VAL A 249 -0.57 7.39 12.95
CA VAL A 249 0.74 8.05 13.11
C VAL A 249 0.63 9.32 13.95
N LYS A 250 -0.42 10.14 13.76
CA LYS A 250 -0.66 11.31 14.60
C LYS A 250 -0.89 10.92 16.07
N LYS A 251 -1.72 9.91 16.34
CA LYS A 251 -1.96 9.40 17.70
C LYS A 251 -0.68 8.86 18.33
N LEU A 252 0.11 8.08 17.58
CA LEU A 252 1.37 7.51 18.05
C LEU A 252 2.38 8.61 18.39
N LYS A 253 2.53 9.64 17.55
CA LYS A 253 3.41 10.78 17.84
C LYS A 253 2.98 11.55 19.09
N ALA A 254 1.68 11.72 19.32
CA ALA A 254 1.17 12.35 20.54
C ALA A 254 1.48 11.51 21.78
N ALA A 255 1.23 10.20 21.74
CA ALA A 255 1.56 9.28 22.82
C ALA A 255 3.08 9.25 23.11
N GLN A 256 3.91 9.20 22.07
CA GLN A 256 5.38 9.24 22.20
C GLN A 256 5.82 10.50 22.91
N LYS A 257 5.26 11.67 22.56
CA LYS A 257 5.59 12.95 23.21
C LYS A 257 5.27 12.93 24.71
N ILE A 258 4.13 12.36 25.09
CA ILE A 258 3.73 12.21 26.51
C ILE A 258 4.72 11.31 27.24
N ILE A 259 5.07 10.15 26.66
CA ILE A 259 6.03 9.21 27.25
C ILE A 259 7.40 9.86 27.42
N THR A 260 7.90 10.58 26.40
CA THR A 260 9.18 11.28 26.47
C THR A 260 9.17 12.36 27.57
N GLN A 261 8.09 13.14 27.68
CA GLN A 261 7.97 14.13 28.76
C GLN A 261 7.90 13.49 30.15
N ALA A 262 7.19 12.38 30.30
CA ALA A 262 7.13 11.63 31.54
C ALA A 262 8.51 11.10 31.95
N HIS A 263 9.26 10.52 31.01
CA HIS A 263 10.62 10.02 31.25
C HIS A 263 11.59 11.13 31.65
N ILE A 264 11.53 12.30 31.01
CA ILE A 264 12.35 13.47 31.39
C ILE A 264 12.02 13.90 32.84
N LYS A 265 10.73 13.94 33.19
CA LYS A 265 10.29 14.31 34.54
C LYS A 265 10.73 13.29 35.59
N GLU A 266 10.63 12.00 35.28
CA GLU A 266 11.10 10.91 36.14
C GLU A 266 12.62 11.02 36.40
N GLN A 267 13.40 11.29 35.35
CA GLN A 267 14.84 11.46 35.47
C GLN A 267 15.22 12.66 36.36
N GLU A 268 14.49 13.78 36.24
CA GLU A 268 14.67 14.95 37.08
C GLU A 268 14.34 14.65 38.56
N ILE A 269 13.22 13.97 38.83
CA ILE A 269 12.84 13.55 40.18
C ILE A 269 13.90 12.62 40.78
N ASN A 270 14.37 11.62 40.02
CA ASN A 270 15.41 10.70 40.48
C ASN A 270 16.71 11.43 40.82
N ARG A 271 17.08 12.44 40.02
CA ARG A 271 18.26 13.28 40.31
C ARG A 271 18.08 14.08 41.60
N GLN A 272 16.92 14.70 41.82
CA GLN A 272 16.62 15.44 43.05
C GLN A 272 16.61 14.53 44.28
N LEU A 273 16.08 13.32 44.14
CA LEU A 273 16.08 12.31 45.20
C LEU A 273 17.51 11.91 45.56
N ALA A 274 18.36 11.66 44.56
CA ALA A 274 19.77 11.32 44.78
C ALA A 274 20.52 12.44 45.52
N ASP A 275 20.34 13.71 45.14
CA ASP A 275 20.95 14.86 45.80
C ASP A 275 20.46 15.02 47.26
N THR A 276 19.15 14.83 47.49
CA THR A 276 18.56 14.88 48.83
C THR A 276 19.11 13.76 49.71
N ASN A 277 19.23 12.54 49.16
CA ASN A 277 19.77 11.40 49.89
C ASN A 277 21.25 11.60 50.27
N ALA A 278 22.06 12.19 49.38
CA ALA A 278 23.45 12.55 49.67
C ALA A 278 23.54 13.54 50.84
N LYS A 279 22.73 14.60 50.82
CA LYS A 279 22.65 15.59 51.92
C LYS A 279 22.25 14.96 53.25
N LEU A 280 21.29 14.03 53.24
CA LEU A 280 20.87 13.29 54.44
C LEU A 280 22.00 12.40 54.98
N GLN A 281 22.72 11.72 54.09
CA GLN A 281 23.85 10.89 54.48
C GLN A 281 24.96 11.70 55.16
N ASP A 282 25.29 12.88 54.63
CA ASP A 282 26.29 13.77 55.24
C ASP A 282 25.82 14.31 56.60
N ALA A 283 24.55 14.68 56.73
CA ALA A 283 23.97 15.08 58.01
C ALA A 283 24.04 13.94 59.06
N ASN A 284 23.83 12.69 58.65
CA ASN A 284 23.95 11.53 59.54
C ASN A 284 25.39 11.30 60.01
N LYS A 285 26.38 11.40 59.12
CA LYS A 285 27.82 11.27 59.49
C LYS A 285 28.22 12.27 60.57
N ILE A 286 27.75 13.52 60.47
CA ILE A 286 28.03 14.56 61.47
C ILE A 286 27.42 14.18 62.83
N LYS A 287 26.17 13.69 62.84
CA LYS A 287 25.52 13.21 64.07
C LYS A 287 26.26 12.04 64.70
N GLU A 288 26.71 11.07 63.90
CA GLU A 288 27.50 9.93 64.40
C GLU A 288 28.80 10.36 65.08
N LYS A 289 29.56 11.28 64.46
CA LYS A 289 30.78 11.84 65.07
C LYS A 289 30.48 12.51 66.42
N TYR A 290 29.40 13.30 66.51
CA TYR A 290 28.99 13.95 67.75
C TYR A 290 28.67 12.94 68.86
N ILE A 291 27.87 11.91 68.54
CA ILE A 291 27.54 10.84 69.48
C ILE A 291 28.81 10.15 69.98
N GLY A 292 29.78 9.90 69.08
CA GLY A 292 31.09 9.35 69.45
C GLY A 292 31.85 10.21 70.47
N TYR A 293 31.91 11.53 70.27
CA TYR A 293 32.56 12.43 71.23
C TYR A 293 31.85 12.45 72.59
N PHE A 294 30.52 12.46 72.60
CA PHE A 294 29.74 12.45 73.83
C PHE A 294 29.99 11.19 74.67
N PHE A 295 29.99 10.00 74.04
CA PHE A 295 30.26 8.76 74.77
C PHE A 295 31.70 8.66 75.26
N ASN A 296 32.69 9.12 74.48
CA ASN A 296 34.08 9.13 74.92
C ASN A 296 34.27 10.01 76.17
N PHE A 297 33.69 11.21 76.18
CA PHE A 297 33.74 12.09 77.35
C PHE A 297 33.08 11.46 78.60
N ASN A 298 31.90 10.84 78.43
CA ASN A 298 31.22 10.19 79.56
C ASN A 298 32.02 8.99 80.10
N ALA A 299 32.71 8.23 79.23
CA ALA A 299 33.57 7.13 79.65
C ALA A 299 34.76 7.64 80.48
N GLU A 300 35.45 8.69 80.02
CA GLU A 300 36.55 9.32 80.77
C GLU A 300 36.10 9.87 82.12
N PHE A 301 34.92 10.49 82.18
CA PHE A 301 34.34 10.96 83.44
C PHE A 301 33.97 9.81 84.38
N TYR A 302 33.37 8.74 83.84
CA TYR A 302 33.05 7.53 84.61
C TYR A 302 34.31 6.92 85.25
N ASP A 303 35.39 6.79 84.47
CA ASP A 303 36.68 6.28 84.96
C ASP A 303 37.25 7.12 86.11
N LYS A 304 37.08 8.46 86.04
CA LYS A 304 37.49 9.36 87.13
C LYS A 304 36.67 9.13 88.39
N VAL A 305 35.34 9.03 88.27
CA VAL A 305 34.44 8.75 89.41
C VAL A 305 34.76 7.38 90.00
N GLU A 306 35.02 6.38 89.17
CA GLU A 306 35.40 5.04 89.63
C GLU A 306 36.73 5.07 90.42
N LYS A 307 37.76 5.75 89.90
CA LYS A 307 39.04 5.92 90.61
C LYS A 307 38.87 6.62 91.95
N LEU A 308 38.03 7.65 92.00
CA LEU A 308 37.72 8.35 93.26
C LEU A 308 37.00 7.43 94.24
N LYS A 309 35.97 6.69 93.79
CA LYS A 309 35.23 5.71 94.61
C LYS A 309 36.16 4.66 95.19
N ARG A 310 37.00 4.03 94.36
CA ARG A 310 37.97 3.01 94.80
C ARG A 310 38.96 3.56 95.82
N SER A 311 39.46 4.77 95.61
CA SER A 311 40.38 5.44 96.55
C SER A 311 39.72 5.74 97.89
N LEU A 312 38.47 6.22 97.89
CA LEU A 312 37.68 6.45 99.09
C LEU A 312 37.40 5.15 99.84
N GLU A 313 36.91 4.11 99.15
CA GLU A 313 36.62 2.79 99.74
C GLU A 313 37.87 2.19 100.41
N GLN A 314 39.03 2.28 99.74
CA GLN A 314 40.30 1.82 100.29
C GLN A 314 40.71 2.60 101.55
N LYS A 315 40.57 3.93 101.55
CA LYS A 315 40.95 4.78 102.70
C LYS A 315 40.00 4.62 103.90
N VAL A 316 38.72 4.34 103.64
CA VAL A 316 37.73 3.98 104.67
C VAL A 316 38.08 2.62 105.30
N ALA A 317 38.38 1.61 104.47
CA ALA A 317 38.76 0.27 104.95
C ALA A 317 40.03 0.31 105.83
N ASP A 318 41.01 1.12 105.45
CA ASP A 318 42.26 1.35 106.20
C ASP A 318 42.08 2.17 107.50
N ARG A 319 40.86 2.65 107.81
CA ARG A 319 40.55 3.58 108.92
C ARG A 319 41.38 4.88 108.90
N LYS A 320 41.87 5.29 107.73
CA LYS A 320 42.68 6.51 107.52
C LYS A 320 41.76 7.72 107.30
N PHE A 321 40.98 8.07 108.31
CA PHE A 321 39.96 9.12 108.20
C PHE A 321 40.55 10.53 107.92
N GLU A 322 41.76 10.83 108.39
CA GLU A 322 42.46 12.09 108.07
C GLU A 322 42.95 12.14 106.61
N ASP A 323 43.28 10.99 106.01
CA ASP A 323 43.64 10.91 104.59
C ASP A 323 42.42 11.14 103.68
N ILE A 324 41.22 10.75 104.13
CA ILE A 324 39.97 11.04 103.41
C ILE A 324 39.72 12.55 103.37
N ARG A 325 39.89 13.25 104.51
CA ARG A 325 39.82 14.72 104.54
C ARG A 325 40.82 15.35 103.59
N SER A 326 42.05 14.83 103.55
CA SER A 326 43.09 15.28 102.63
C SER A 326 42.74 15.00 101.16
N LEU A 327 42.13 13.85 100.84
CA LEU A 327 41.68 13.50 99.50
C LEU A 327 40.55 14.42 99.01
N ILE A 328 39.55 14.68 99.87
CA ILE A 328 38.46 15.61 99.58
C ILE A 328 39.00 17.02 99.39
N ALA A 329 39.93 17.47 100.24
CA ALA A 329 40.57 18.77 100.11
C ALA A 329 41.40 18.92 98.82
N ARG A 330 41.87 17.81 98.23
CA ARG A 330 42.57 17.80 96.93
C ARG A 330 41.64 17.85 95.73
N ILE A 331 40.34 17.57 95.89
CA ILE A 331 39.37 17.70 94.80
C ILE A 331 39.24 19.18 94.47
N ASN A 332 39.80 19.56 93.32
CA ASN A 332 39.71 20.92 92.83
C ASN A 332 38.57 21.02 91.81
N LEU A 333 37.38 21.40 92.30
CA LEU A 333 36.19 21.61 91.45
C LEU A 333 36.41 22.64 90.35
N ARG A 334 37.29 23.62 90.58
CA ARG A 334 37.65 24.60 89.55
C ARG A 334 38.42 23.95 88.40
N LYS A 335 39.34 23.03 88.70
CA LYS A 335 40.10 22.29 87.68
C LYS A 335 39.21 21.36 86.86
N GLU A 336 38.27 20.64 87.50
CA GLU A 336 37.30 19.80 86.79
C GLU A 336 36.37 20.63 85.88
N LYS A 337 36.00 21.85 86.31
CA LYS A 337 35.27 22.80 85.46
C LYS A 337 36.11 23.22 84.25
N GLU A 338 37.37 23.61 84.45
CA GLU A 338 38.27 24.01 83.37
C GLU A 338 38.45 22.86 82.34
N GLU A 339 38.51 21.62 82.80
CA GLU A 339 38.60 20.44 81.95
C GLU A 339 37.29 20.14 81.19
N LEU A 340 36.13 20.23 81.85
CA LEU A 340 34.81 20.12 81.19
C LEU A 340 34.68 21.14 80.05
N ILE A 341 35.07 22.38 80.31
CA ILE A 341 35.00 23.47 79.33
C ILE A 341 36.00 23.25 78.19
N SER A 342 37.24 22.85 78.49
CA SER A 342 38.24 22.53 77.47
C SER A 342 37.79 21.38 76.56
N ASN A 343 37.19 20.32 77.14
CA ASN A 343 36.70 19.18 76.38
C ASN A 343 35.50 19.57 75.49
N PHE A 344 34.61 20.42 75.99
CA PHE A 344 33.54 20.99 75.18
C PHE A 344 34.10 21.80 74.00
N ASP A 345 35.04 22.72 74.25
CA ASP A 345 35.63 23.56 73.20
C ASP A 345 36.29 22.71 72.10
N HIS A 346 37.07 21.68 72.47
CA HIS A 346 37.70 20.77 71.51
C HIS A 346 36.68 19.97 70.70
N ALA A 347 35.69 19.35 71.37
CA ALA A 347 34.69 18.55 70.68
C ALA A 347 33.83 19.41 69.75
N PHE A 348 33.46 20.61 70.20
CA PHE A 348 32.67 21.56 69.43
C PHE A 348 33.42 22.06 68.21
N LEU A 349 34.66 22.53 68.35
CA LEU A 349 35.45 23.04 67.22
C LEU A 349 35.84 21.94 66.24
N LYS A 350 35.94 20.67 66.68
CA LYS A 350 36.15 19.56 65.76
C LYS A 350 34.92 19.24 64.90
N LEU A 351 33.71 19.57 65.39
CA LEU A 351 32.46 19.50 64.63
C LEU A 351 32.21 20.78 63.81
N PHE A 352 32.63 21.94 64.33
CA PHE A 352 32.43 23.27 63.75
C PHE A 352 33.77 24.04 63.68
N PRO A 353 34.72 23.63 62.83
CA PRO A 353 36.08 24.20 62.81
C PRO A 353 36.10 25.68 62.43
N ASN A 354 35.14 26.10 61.61
CA ASN A 354 35.04 27.49 61.16
C ASN A 354 34.10 28.34 62.05
N PHE A 355 33.66 27.83 63.21
CA PHE A 355 32.67 28.51 64.04
C PHE A 355 33.08 29.93 64.40
N VAL A 356 34.29 30.10 64.93
CA VAL A 356 34.79 31.41 65.38
C VAL A 356 34.83 32.40 64.21
N THR A 357 35.36 31.97 63.07
CA THR A 357 35.44 32.79 61.85
C THR A 357 34.06 33.21 61.36
N VAL A 358 33.13 32.27 61.22
CA VAL A 358 31.76 32.56 60.73
C VAL A 358 30.97 33.39 61.74
N PHE A 359 31.18 33.15 63.03
CA PHE A 359 30.58 33.94 64.10
C PHE A 359 31.08 35.39 64.08
N ASN A 360 32.40 35.60 63.97
CA ASN A 360 32.99 36.94 63.91
C ASN A 360 32.57 37.73 62.66
N ASN A 361 32.26 37.07 61.55
CA ASN A 361 31.69 37.73 60.35
C ASN A 361 30.31 38.37 60.59
N MET A 362 29.66 38.10 61.72
CA MET A 362 28.40 38.75 62.13
C MET A 362 28.65 40.05 62.92
N PHE A 363 29.88 40.54 62.97
CA PHE A 363 30.30 41.73 63.71
C PHE A 363 31.19 42.60 62.83
N ARG A 364 31.28 43.90 63.17
CA ARG A 364 32.31 44.79 62.62
C ARG A 364 33.66 44.43 63.24
N GLU A 365 34.76 44.78 62.57
CA GLU A 365 36.13 44.42 63.01
C GLU A 365 36.39 44.81 64.47
N GLU A 366 35.90 45.98 64.91
CA GLU A 366 36.03 46.48 66.28
C GLU A 366 35.24 45.71 67.35
N ASP A 367 34.24 44.91 66.96
CA ASP A 367 33.35 44.17 67.85
C ASP A 367 33.52 42.64 67.75
N GLN A 368 34.50 42.18 66.96
CA GLN A 368 34.83 40.76 66.84
C GLN A 368 35.34 40.19 68.16
N GLN A 369 35.09 38.89 68.36
CA GLN A 369 35.54 38.19 69.55
C GLN A 369 37.01 37.78 69.37
N GLU A 370 37.90 38.45 70.08
CA GLU A 370 39.31 38.09 70.18
C GLU A 370 39.55 37.02 71.25
N LEU A 371 40.42 36.06 70.92
CA LEU A 371 40.83 34.98 71.82
C LEU A 371 42.21 35.30 72.38
N LYS A 372 42.44 34.97 73.66
CA LYS A 372 43.77 35.11 74.28
C LYS A 372 44.69 33.96 73.87
N ASP A 373 45.99 34.13 74.02
CA ASP A 373 46.98 33.07 73.76
C ASP A 373 46.62 31.78 74.53
N GLY A 374 46.37 30.71 73.78
CA GLY A 374 46.00 29.39 74.31
C GLY A 374 44.49 29.17 74.57
N GLU A 375 43.62 30.15 74.31
CA GLU A 375 42.17 30.01 74.46
C GLU A 375 41.52 29.52 73.16
N LEU A 376 40.71 28.45 73.25
CA LEU A 376 39.98 27.90 72.08
C LEU A 376 38.66 28.63 71.82
N LEU A 377 37.88 28.86 72.88
CA LEU A 377 36.66 29.66 72.85
C LEU A 377 36.63 30.54 74.10
N ASN A 378 36.20 31.80 73.96
CA ASN A 378 35.90 32.64 75.11
C ASN A 378 34.47 32.39 75.62
N THR A 379 34.09 33.02 76.73
CA THR A 379 32.77 32.81 77.36
C THR A 379 31.61 33.13 76.42
N ASP A 380 31.74 34.17 75.61
CA ASP A 380 30.70 34.63 74.69
C ASP A 380 30.52 33.59 73.58
N LEU A 381 31.63 33.14 72.99
CA LEU A 381 31.62 32.08 71.97
C LEU A 381 31.07 30.77 72.51
N ARG A 382 31.37 30.38 73.76
CA ARG A 382 30.83 29.16 74.39
C ARG A 382 29.32 29.19 74.55
N ILE A 383 28.75 30.34 74.93
CA ILE A 383 27.30 30.51 75.03
C ILE A 383 26.63 30.23 73.67
N PHE A 384 27.17 30.81 72.60
CA PHE A 384 26.61 30.62 71.26
C PHE A 384 26.98 29.27 70.63
N ALA A 385 28.08 28.64 71.04
CA ALA A 385 28.39 27.26 70.71
C ALA A 385 27.36 26.31 71.34
N LEU A 386 26.97 26.51 72.60
CA LEU A 386 25.92 25.71 73.24
C LEU A 386 24.55 25.91 72.55
N ILE A 387 24.22 27.14 72.17
CA ILE A 387 23.02 27.42 71.35
C ILE A 387 23.12 26.67 70.02
N ARG A 388 24.27 26.70 69.34
CA ARG A 388 24.51 25.95 68.09
C ARG A 388 24.33 24.44 68.26
N MET A 389 24.65 23.92 69.44
CA MET A 389 24.41 22.51 69.80
C MET A 389 22.96 22.19 70.14
N GLY A 390 22.05 23.17 70.08
CA GLY A 390 20.63 23.01 70.37
C GLY A 390 20.24 23.26 71.83
N ILE A 391 21.19 23.68 72.68
CA ILE A 391 20.92 24.06 74.07
C ILE A 391 20.56 25.54 74.09
N GLN A 392 19.29 25.85 73.84
CA GLN A 392 18.79 27.24 73.74
C GLN A 392 18.36 27.82 75.08
N ASP A 393 18.08 26.94 76.04
CA ASP A 393 17.62 27.28 77.38
C ASP A 393 18.74 27.93 78.20
N SER A 394 18.54 29.20 78.56
CA SER A 394 19.50 29.98 79.34
C SER A 394 19.77 29.40 80.72
N GLU A 395 18.83 28.65 81.34
CA GLU A 395 19.07 27.96 82.60
C GLU A 395 20.09 26.83 82.44
N LYS A 396 19.96 26.05 81.36
CA LYS A 396 20.90 24.96 81.05
C LYS A 396 22.28 25.48 80.69
N ILE A 397 22.36 26.54 79.88
CA ILE A 397 23.64 27.19 79.55
C ILE A 397 24.31 27.70 80.83
N ALA A 398 23.55 28.36 81.71
CA ALA A 398 24.03 28.87 82.99
C ALA A 398 24.58 27.74 83.88
N HIS A 399 23.85 26.62 83.96
CA HIS A 399 24.28 25.44 84.71
C HIS A 399 25.58 24.84 84.16
N ILE A 400 25.68 24.65 82.84
CA ILE A 400 26.85 24.05 82.18
C ILE A 400 28.09 24.93 82.35
N LEU A 401 27.94 26.24 82.13
CA LEU A 401 29.05 27.19 82.24
C LEU A 401 29.31 27.63 83.70
N GLN A 402 28.47 27.22 84.65
CA GLN A 402 28.50 27.59 86.07
C GLN A 402 28.50 29.13 86.25
N TYR A 403 27.52 29.78 85.61
CA TYR A 403 27.20 31.20 85.76
C TYR A 403 25.75 31.37 86.25
N SER A 404 25.38 32.59 86.67
CA SER A 404 23.97 32.88 86.94
C SER A 404 23.18 33.02 85.63
N VAL A 405 21.88 32.72 85.66
CA VAL A 405 20.99 32.92 84.50
C VAL A 405 21.02 34.38 84.02
N ASN A 406 21.01 35.33 84.96
CA ASN A 406 21.12 36.76 84.65
C ASN A 406 22.42 37.11 83.93
N THR A 407 23.52 36.48 84.32
CA THR A 407 24.83 36.63 83.67
C THR A 407 24.77 36.15 82.22
N ILE A 408 24.24 34.95 81.95
CA ILE A 408 24.09 34.43 80.58
C ILE A 408 23.19 35.34 79.73
N THR A 409 22.05 35.79 80.28
CA THR A 409 21.12 36.70 79.57
C THR A 409 21.81 38.03 79.22
N THR A 410 22.64 38.54 80.12
CA THR A 410 23.40 39.77 79.89
C THR A 410 24.44 39.57 78.79
N TYR A 411 25.21 38.48 78.83
CA TYR A 411 26.17 38.14 77.77
C TYR A 411 25.50 37.96 76.41
N LYS A 412 24.37 37.24 76.34
CA LYS A 412 23.58 37.06 75.11
C LYS A 412 23.12 38.41 74.55
N THR A 413 22.50 39.24 75.38
CA THR A 413 21.95 40.54 74.96
C THR A 413 23.05 41.47 74.50
N ARG A 414 24.17 41.52 75.23
CA ARG A 414 25.34 42.34 74.89
C ARG A 414 25.91 41.96 73.51
N ILE A 415 26.07 40.67 73.26
CA ILE A 415 26.64 40.19 71.99
C ILE A 415 25.66 40.43 70.84
N LYS A 416 24.37 40.12 71.02
CA LYS A 416 23.35 40.41 70.00
C LYS A 416 23.34 41.89 69.59
N ASN A 417 23.35 42.80 70.56
CA ASN A 417 23.33 44.24 70.28
C ASN A 417 24.58 44.77 69.56
N LYS A 418 25.71 44.04 69.62
CA LYS A 418 26.95 44.37 68.89
C LYS A 418 26.98 43.78 67.48
N SER A 419 26.07 42.86 67.16
CA SER A 419 26.02 42.23 65.86
C SER A 419 25.48 43.18 64.79
N ILE A 420 25.93 42.98 63.56
CA ILE A 420 25.33 43.61 62.37
C ILE A 420 24.03 42.91 61.92
N VAL A 421 23.70 41.76 62.51
CA VAL A 421 22.49 40.97 62.21
C VAL A 421 21.37 41.38 63.17
N PRO A 422 20.10 41.51 62.71
CA PRO A 422 18.97 41.76 63.59
C PRO A 422 18.88 40.78 64.76
N ASN A 423 18.54 41.27 65.96
CA ASN A 423 18.53 40.50 67.20
C ASN A 423 17.63 39.24 67.13
N GLU A 424 16.53 39.32 66.39
CA GLU A 424 15.55 38.24 66.17
C GLU A 424 16.10 37.12 65.27
N GLU A 425 17.07 37.43 64.41
CA GLU A 425 17.66 36.49 63.45
C GLU A 425 19.03 35.98 63.88
N PHE A 426 19.69 36.65 64.84
CA PHE A 426 21.05 36.33 65.27
C PHE A 426 21.22 34.85 65.65
N GLU A 427 20.37 34.32 66.54
CA GLU A 427 20.46 32.91 66.96
C GLU A 427 20.17 31.94 65.82
N LYS A 428 19.27 32.28 64.88
CA LYS A 428 19.02 31.46 63.68
C LYS A 428 20.26 31.41 62.80
N ARG A 429 20.95 32.54 62.62
CA ARG A 429 22.19 32.61 61.84
C ARG A 429 23.33 31.84 62.50
N VAL A 430 23.41 31.87 63.84
CA VAL A 430 24.32 31.00 64.60
C VAL A 430 24.01 29.53 64.33
N MET A 431 22.74 29.12 64.34
CA MET A 431 22.33 27.73 64.06
C MET A 431 22.69 27.25 62.64
N GLU A 432 22.79 28.16 61.67
CA GLU A 432 23.13 27.85 60.27
C GLU A 432 24.63 27.66 60.02
N ILE A 433 25.49 27.90 61.03
CA ILE A 433 26.93 27.64 60.92
C ILE A 433 27.11 26.14 60.63
N LYS A 434 27.76 25.82 59.50
CA LYS A 434 27.87 24.45 59.00
C LYS A 434 28.88 23.64 59.82
N ALA A 435 28.52 22.39 60.11
CA ALA A 435 29.44 21.37 60.60
C ALA A 435 30.22 20.73 59.44
N VAL A 436 31.29 19.97 59.76
CA VAL A 436 32.14 19.25 58.79
C VAL A 436 31.98 17.72 58.83
#